data_AF-A0A3L7UVG3-F1
#
_entry.id   AF-A0A3L7UVG3-F1
#
_cell.length_a   1.000
_cell.length_b   1.000
_cell.length_c   1.000
_cell.angle_alpha   90.00
_cell.angle_beta   90.00
_cell.angle_gamma   90.00
#
_symmetry.space_group_name_H-M   'P 1'
#
loop_
_entity.id
_entity.type
_entity.pdbx_description
1 polymer ?
#
loop_
_entity_poly.entity_id
_entity_poly.type
_entity_poly.pdbx_seq_one_letter_code
_entity_poly.pdbx_strand_id
1 'polypeptide(L)' 'MPLSDIIATLEALRMANLLLIRNLADAAWDRGGTTNGSHLTAQALISILADHVRHHAAILRKRLANGRSE' A
#
# COMPACT_ATOMS: atom_id res chain seq x y z
N MET A 1 -4.50 -0.81 -20.33
CA MET A 1 -3.77 0.33 -19.73
C MET A 1 -2.27 0.06 -19.90
N PRO A 2 -1.52 0.94 -20.57
CA PRO A 2 -0.06 0.89 -20.62
C PRO A 2 0.58 0.75 -19.24
N LEU A 3 1.74 0.08 -19.16
CA LEU A 3 2.45 -0.07 -17.88
C LEU A 3 2.81 1.29 -17.26
N SER A 4 3.14 2.28 -18.09
CA SER A 4 3.37 3.67 -17.67
C SER A 4 2.20 4.25 -16.89
N ASP A 5 0.98 4.02 -17.36
CA ASP A 5 -0.23 4.59 -16.77
C ASP A 5 -0.56 3.91 -15.44
N ILE A 6 -0.27 2.61 -15.32
CA ILE A 6 -0.38 1.87 -14.06
C ILE A 6 0.61 2.42 -13.03
N ILE A 7 1.86 2.67 -13.44
CA ILE A 7 2.90 3.23 -12.56
C ILE A 7 2.50 4.63 -12.11
N ALA A 8 2.09 5.50 -13.04
CA ALA A 8 1.65 6.86 -12.72
C ALA A 8 0.45 6.86 -11.76
N THR A 9 -0.50 5.94 -11.96
CA THR A 9 -1.64 5.76 -11.04
C THR A 9 -1.20 5.35 -9.65
N LEU A 10 -0.27 4.39 -9.55
CA LEU A 10 0.28 3.95 -8.26
C LEU A 10 1.00 5.09 -7.53
N GLU A 11 1.80 5.88 -8.23
CA GLU A 11 2.51 7.04 -7.68
C GLU A 11 1.55 8.12 -7.17
N ALA A 12 0.54 8.47 -7.96
CA ALA A 12 -0.50 9.43 -7.57
C ALA A 12 -1.24 8.99 -6.30
N LEU A 13 -1.63 7.71 -6.23
CA LEU A 13 -2.28 7.14 -5.05
C LEU A 13 -1.35 7.10 -3.83
N ARG A 14 -0.05 6.86 -4.01
CA ARG A 14 0.93 6.92 -2.90
C ARG A 14 1.05 8.34 -2.35
N MET A 15 1.13 9.35 -3.23
CA MET A 15 1.18 10.74 -2.78
C MET A 15 -0.10 11.14 -2.04
N ALA A 16 -1.27 10.82 -2.58
CA ALA A 16 -2.55 11.10 -1.94
C ALA A 16 -2.66 10.44 -0.55
N ASN A 17 -2.26 9.18 -0.41
CA ASN A 17 -2.23 8.49 0.87
C ASN A 17 -1.30 9.17 1.89
N LEU A 18 -0.10 9.57 1.47
CA LEU A 18 0.83 10.27 2.37
C LEU A 18 0.28 11.62 2.84
N LEU A 19 -0.36 12.38 1.95
CA LEU A 19 -1.01 13.63 2.31
C LEU A 19 -2.16 13.40 3.30
N LEU A 20 -3.02 12.40 3.05
CA LEU A 20 -4.09 12.03 3.98
C LEU A 20 -3.53 11.67 5.36
N ILE A 21 -2.56 10.74 5.41
CA ILE A 21 -2.00 10.23 6.67
C ILE A 21 -1.34 11.34 7.48
N ARG A 22 -0.59 12.25 6.83
CA ARG A 22 0.06 13.39 7.50
C ARG A 22 -0.91 14.41 8.08
N ASN A 23 -2.16 14.43 7.60
CA ASN A 23 -3.20 15.34 8.06
C ASN A 23 -4.24 14.65 8.98
N LEU A 24 -4.02 13.39 9.36
CA LEU A 24 -4.84 12.74 10.38
C LEU A 24 -4.53 13.35 11.75
N ALA A 25 -5.59 13.76 12.46
CA ALA A 25 -5.48 14.10 13.88
C ALA A 25 -5.01 12.89 14.70
N ASP A 26 -4.30 13.10 15.80
CA ASP A 26 -3.75 12.01 16.63
C ASP A 26 -4.82 11.00 17.06
N ALA A 27 -5.98 11.48 17.52
CA ALA A 27 -7.10 10.63 17.91
C ALA A 27 -7.70 9.80 16.75
N ALA A 28 -7.36 10.10 15.49
CA ALA A 28 -7.80 9.34 14.33
C ALA A 28 -7.05 8.02 14.14
N TRP A 29 -5.83 7.91 14.65
CA TRP A 29 -4.99 6.72 14.48
C TRP A 29 -5.60 5.48 15.14
N ASP A 30 -6.24 5.69 16.29
CA ASP A 30 -6.88 4.62 17.08
C ASP A 30 -8.33 4.32 16.68
N ARG A 31 -8.93 5.15 15.81
CA ARG A 31 -10.26 4.85 15.29
C ARG A 31 -10.21 3.59 14.44
N GLY A 32 -11.19 2.71 14.63
CA GLY A 32 -11.23 1.44 13.94
C GLY A 32 -12.64 0.97 13.63
N GLY A 33 -12.72 -0.05 12.79
CA GLY A 33 -13.95 -0.75 12.43
C GLY A 33 -13.71 -2.25 12.34
N THR A 34 -14.79 -3.01 12.26
CA THR A 34 -14.70 -4.46 12.07
C THR A 34 -14.76 -4.79 10.59
N THR A 35 -13.79 -5.55 10.10
CA THR A 35 -13.77 -6.08 8.73
C THR A 35 -13.36 -7.55 8.78
N ASN A 36 -14.07 -8.39 8.02
CA ASN A 36 -13.86 -9.84 7.99
C ASN A 36 -13.76 -10.49 9.40
N GLY A 37 -14.58 -10.03 10.34
CA GLY A 37 -14.61 -10.52 11.72
C GLY A 37 -13.47 -10.03 12.62
N SER A 38 -12.54 -9.23 12.11
CA SER A 38 -11.42 -8.67 12.88
C SER A 38 -11.55 -7.16 13.03
N HIS A 39 -11.25 -6.64 14.22
CA HIS A 39 -11.17 -5.21 14.45
C HIS A 39 -9.86 -4.66 13.85
N LEU A 40 -9.95 -3.56 13.12
CA LEU A 40 -8.82 -2.91 12.47
C LEU A 40 -8.87 -1.40 12.73
N THR A 41 -7.77 -0.87 13.23
CA THR A 41 -7.57 0.58 13.42
C THR A 41 -7.02 1.22 12.15
N ALA A 42 -7.14 2.55 12.03
CA ALA A 42 -6.53 3.31 10.96
C ALA A 42 -5.01 3.08 10.92
N GLN A 43 -4.34 3.04 12.08
CA GLN A 43 -2.92 2.72 12.17
C GLN A 43 -2.60 1.34 11.59
N ALA A 44 -3.35 0.30 11.97
CA ALA A 44 -3.13 -1.06 11.48
C ALA A 44 -3.32 -1.12 9.95
N LEU A 45 -4.33 -0.43 9.42
CA LEU A 45 -4.57 -0.37 7.98
C LEU A 45 -3.42 0.32 7.21
N ILE A 46 -2.86 1.41 7.76
CA ILE A 46 -1.70 2.10 7.19
C ILE A 46 -0.48 1.17 7.15
N SER A 47 -0.22 0.43 8.22
CA SER A 47 0.87 -0.56 8.28
C SER A 47 0.71 -1.67 7.24
N ILE A 48 -0.50 -2.25 7.14
CA ILE A 48 -0.83 -3.26 6.12
C ILE A 48 -0.59 -2.72 4.72
N LEU A 49 -1.01 -1.49 4.44
CA LEU A 49 -0.87 -0.86 3.14
C LEU A 49 0.60 -0.56 2.76
N ALA A 50 1.48 -0.33 3.73
CA ALA A 50 2.91 -0.22 3.51
C ALA A 50 3.55 -1.59 3.21
N ASP A 51 3.22 -2.61 4.01
CA ASP A 51 3.78 -3.96 3.87
C ASP A 51 3.26 -4.68 2.61
N HIS A 52 2.02 -4.44 2.24
CA HIS A 52 1.42 -4.98 1.02
C HIS A 52 2.23 -4.60 -0.23
N VAL A 53 2.65 -3.35 -0.34
CA VAL A 53 3.48 -2.90 -1.47
C VAL A 53 4.87 -3.57 -1.45
N ARG A 54 5.49 -3.73 -0.27
CA ARG A 54 6.78 -4.43 -0.14
C ARG A 54 6.66 -5.89 -0.58
N HIS A 55 5.60 -6.57 -0.16
CA HIS A 55 5.30 -7.94 -0.54
C HIS A 55 5.17 -8.10 -2.06
N HIS A 56 4.35 -7.25 -2.70
CA HIS A 56 4.19 -7.31 -4.15
C HIS A 56 5.46 -6.92 -4.91
N ALA A 57 6.23 -5.93 -4.43
CA ALA A 57 7.53 -5.59 -5.02
C ALA A 57 8.51 -6.78 -4.96
N ALA A 58 8.52 -7.55 -3.87
CA ALA A 58 9.34 -8.76 -3.77
C ALA A 58 8.91 -9.84 -4.78
N ILE A 59 7.59 -10.05 -4.95
CA ILE A 59 7.07 -10.97 -5.98
C ILE A 59 7.49 -10.53 -7.38
N LEU A 60 7.34 -9.24 -7.71
CA LEU A 60 7.73 -8.69 -9.01
C LEU A 60 9.23 -8.87 -9.27
N ARG A 61 10.08 -8.56 -8.29
CA ARG A 61 11.53 -8.78 -8.39
C ARG A 61 11.85 -10.24 -8.65
N LYS A 62 11.22 -11.17 -7.92
CA LYS A 62 11.43 -12.61 -8.12
C LYS A 62 11.04 -13.06 -9.53
N ARG A 63 9.87 -12.63 -10.01
CA ARG A 63 9.36 -13.04 -11.34
C ARG A 63 10.17 -12.43 -12.48
N LEU A 64 10.57 -11.16 -12.36
CA LEU A 64 11.36 -10.48 -13.38
C LEU A 64 12.83 -10.93 -13.36
N ALA A 65 13.39 -11.22 -12.19
CA ALA A 65 14.74 -11.80 -12.09
C ALA A 65 14.79 -13.21 -12.71
N ASN A 66 13.76 -14.03 -12.50
CA ASN A 66 13.67 -15.36 -13.10
C ASN A 66 13.38 -15.35 -14.61
N GLY A 67 12.96 -14.21 -15.17
CA GLY A 67 12.82 -14.02 -16.62
C GLY A 67 14.12 -13.58 -17.30
N ARG A 68 15.20 -13.35 -16.54
CA ARG A 68 16.56 -13.09 -17.04
C ARG A 68 17.43 -14.35 -16.90
N SER A 69 17.03 -15.40 -17.59
CA SER A 69 17.92 -16.52 -17.87
C SER A 69 18.50 -16.30 -19.27
N GLU A 70 19.68 -15.69 -19.32
CA GLU A 70 20.71 -16.00 -20.31
C GLU A 70 21.63 -17.07 -19.71
#